data_AF-A0A149PDE4-F1
#
_entry.id   AF-A0A149PDE4-F1
#
_cell.length_a   1.000
_cell.length_b   1.000
_cell.length_c   1.000
_cell.angle_alpha   90.00
_cell.angle_beta   90.00
_cell.angle_gamma   90.00
#
_symmetry.space_group_name_H-M   'P 1'
#
loop_
_entity.id
_entity.type
_entity.pdbx_description
1 polymer ?
#
loop_
_entity_poly.entity_id
_entity_poly.type
_entity_poly.pdbx_seq_one_letter_code
_entity_poly.pdbx_strand_id
1 'polypeptide(L)'
;MADTPEMLFEHARAAFLEACALDITTPKPGNVSTHSPGHGMHAAQFLASADASLDALFARGARVGQRILDAVTRTRAAVGCNTNLGIVLLVAPLAAALEDTGARPLSAPAWRAAVGAVLSRLDLEDARLAYRAIALANPGGLGDAPEQSVHAPPTIGLRDAMRLASERDSIARQYANGFADLFDTGLAAYREATAQMRGNAPQAAYESAMLNVFLAFLGGWPDSHIVRKHGLTLAQSVTLMAREQHARWRQTPSAGRLATSDPQLDAWDAELKARAINPGTSADLAVATLFVARCVERPG
;
A
#
# COMPACT_ATOMS: atom_id res chain seq x y z
N MET A 1 -14.60 25.50 -10.54
CA MET A 1 -15.80 25.07 -9.79
C MET A 1 -15.35 23.99 -8.83
N ALA A 2 -15.82 23.98 -7.58
CA ALA A 2 -15.49 22.90 -6.66
C ALA A 2 -16.28 21.66 -7.07
N ASP A 3 -15.61 20.51 -7.21
CA ASP A 3 -16.27 19.26 -7.63
C ASP A 3 -17.16 18.74 -6.49
N THR A 4 -18.27 18.09 -6.83
CA THR A 4 -19.22 17.53 -5.85
C THR A 4 -18.60 16.38 -5.04
N PRO A 5 -19.16 16.01 -3.87
CA PRO A 5 -18.74 14.81 -3.14
C PRO A 5 -18.75 13.53 -3.99
N GLU A 6 -19.69 13.42 -4.93
CA GLU A 6 -19.77 12.28 -5.86
C GLU A 6 -18.56 12.23 -6.80
N MET A 7 -18.17 13.37 -7.36
CA MET A 7 -16.97 13.47 -8.20
C MET A 7 -15.68 13.16 -7.42
N LEU A 8 -15.61 13.52 -6.13
CA LEU A 8 -14.49 13.13 -5.27
C LEU A 8 -14.38 11.61 -5.14
N PHE A 9 -15.50 10.93 -4.91
CA PHE A 9 -15.53 9.47 -4.78
C PHE A 9 -15.18 8.76 -6.08
N GLU A 10 -15.73 9.20 -7.22
CA GLU A 10 -15.38 8.63 -8.52
C GLU A 10 -13.90 8.83 -8.86
N HIS A 11 -13.35 10.02 -8.57
CA HIS A 11 -11.92 10.28 -8.72
C HIS A 11 -11.08 9.37 -7.83
N ALA A 12 -11.48 9.16 -6.58
CA ALA A 12 -10.75 8.29 -5.67
C ALA A 12 -10.82 6.81 -6.10
N ARG A 13 -11.96 6.35 -6.61
CA ARG A 13 -12.11 5.00 -7.18
C ARG A 13 -11.17 4.79 -8.36
N ALA A 14 -11.13 5.75 -9.29
CA ALA A 14 -10.19 5.71 -10.41
C ALA A 14 -8.72 5.75 -9.95
N ALA A 15 -8.37 6.64 -9.02
CA ALA A 15 -7.03 6.76 -8.46
C ALA A 15 -6.56 5.47 -7.77
N PHE A 16 -7.47 4.75 -7.10
CA PHE A 16 -7.16 3.45 -6.50
C PHE A 16 -6.83 2.40 -7.56
N LEU A 17 -7.67 2.26 -8.59
CA LEU A 17 -7.40 1.32 -9.70
C LEU A 17 -6.11 1.67 -10.44
N GLU A 18 -5.86 2.96 -10.70
CA GLU A 18 -4.60 3.44 -11.29
C GLU A 18 -3.39 3.05 -10.43
N ALA A 19 -3.45 3.25 -9.12
CA ALA A 19 -2.36 2.90 -8.21
C ALA A 19 -2.10 1.38 -8.17
N CYS A 20 -3.15 0.57 -8.16
CA CYS A 20 -3.03 -0.89 -8.24
C CYS A 20 -2.49 -1.36 -9.60
N ALA A 21 -2.87 -0.70 -10.71
CA ALA A 21 -2.32 -1.03 -12.03
C ALA A 21 -0.83 -0.68 -12.11
N LEU A 22 -0.43 0.50 -11.62
CA LEU A 22 0.96 0.93 -11.57
C LEU A 22 1.83 -0.02 -10.76
N ASP A 23 1.29 -0.61 -9.68
CA ASP A 23 2.00 -1.61 -8.88
C ASP A 23 2.46 -2.78 -9.75
N ILE A 24 1.61 -3.21 -10.67
CA ILE A 24 1.84 -4.39 -11.49
C ILE A 24 2.63 -4.07 -12.75
N THR A 25 2.49 -2.87 -13.33
CA THR A 25 3.29 -2.46 -14.48
C THR A 25 4.72 -2.08 -14.09
N THR A 26 4.94 -1.63 -12.85
CA THR A 26 6.26 -1.24 -12.34
C THR A 26 7.04 -2.45 -11.81
N PRO A 27 8.22 -2.77 -12.36
CA PRO A 27 9.12 -3.75 -11.75
C PRO A 27 9.62 -3.23 -10.40
N LYS A 28 9.35 -4.00 -9.34
CA LYS A 28 9.78 -3.71 -7.97
C LYS A 28 10.55 -4.93 -7.46
N PRO A 29 11.86 -4.81 -7.13
CA PRO A 29 12.67 -5.96 -6.76
C PRO A 29 12.05 -6.87 -5.69
N GLY A 30 11.93 -8.15 -6.01
CA GLY A 30 11.37 -9.19 -5.16
C GLY A 30 9.83 -9.26 -5.14
N ASN A 31 9.12 -8.26 -5.66
CA ASN A 31 7.66 -8.22 -5.70
C ASN A 31 7.10 -8.58 -7.08
N VAL A 32 5.79 -8.79 -7.21
CA VAL A 32 5.17 -9.24 -8.46
C VAL A 32 5.01 -8.06 -9.43
N SER A 33 5.33 -8.27 -10.71
CA SER A 33 5.02 -7.36 -11.82
C SER A 33 4.67 -8.15 -13.08
N THR A 34 4.13 -7.50 -14.11
CA THR A 34 3.78 -8.12 -15.40
C THR A 34 4.98 -8.83 -16.05
N HIS A 35 6.16 -8.25 -15.94
CA HIS A 35 7.38 -8.77 -16.55
C HIS A 35 8.14 -9.75 -15.64
N SER A 36 7.75 -9.85 -14.36
CA SER A 36 8.42 -10.70 -13.40
C SER A 36 7.42 -11.28 -12.39
N PRO A 37 6.72 -12.37 -12.75
CA PRO A 37 5.83 -13.07 -11.83
C PRO A 37 6.63 -13.69 -10.67
N GLY A 38 5.95 -14.01 -9.57
CA GLY A 38 6.64 -14.58 -8.41
C GLY A 38 5.67 -15.03 -7.32
N HIS A 39 6.19 -15.81 -6.37
CA HIS A 39 5.46 -16.23 -5.16
C HIS A 39 4.15 -17.00 -5.44
N GLY A 40 4.07 -17.69 -6.58
CA GLY A 40 2.86 -18.42 -7.00
C GLY A 40 1.68 -17.52 -7.38
N MET A 41 1.94 -16.24 -7.67
CA MET A 41 0.92 -15.26 -8.06
C MET A 41 1.26 -14.62 -9.41
N HIS A 42 0.21 -14.19 -10.11
CA HIS A 42 0.28 -13.56 -11.42
C HIS A 42 -0.34 -12.16 -11.42
N ALA A 43 0.20 -11.28 -12.24
CA ALA A 43 -0.28 -9.90 -12.45
C ALA A 43 -1.81 -9.78 -12.57
N ALA A 44 -2.45 -10.64 -13.36
CA ALA A 44 -3.89 -10.64 -13.57
C ALA A 44 -4.70 -10.84 -12.27
N GLN A 45 -4.18 -11.60 -11.30
CA GLN A 45 -4.84 -11.79 -10.00
C GLN A 45 -4.84 -10.50 -9.18
N PHE A 46 -3.76 -9.71 -9.21
CA PHE A 46 -3.70 -8.45 -8.48
C PHE A 46 -4.68 -7.42 -9.06
N LEU A 47 -4.77 -7.32 -10.40
CA LEU A 47 -5.72 -6.45 -11.07
C LEU A 47 -7.18 -6.87 -10.76
N ALA A 48 -7.49 -8.16 -10.87
CA ALA A 48 -8.81 -8.69 -10.53
C ALA A 48 -9.19 -8.44 -9.05
N SER A 49 -8.21 -8.50 -8.14
CA SER A 49 -8.43 -8.17 -6.72
C SER A 49 -8.69 -6.68 -6.48
N ALA A 50 -8.05 -5.79 -7.25
CA ALA A 50 -8.33 -4.36 -7.19
C ALA A 50 -9.80 -4.11 -7.61
N ASP A 51 -10.22 -4.66 -8.75
CA ASP A 51 -11.60 -4.53 -9.24
C ASP A 51 -12.61 -5.13 -8.24
N ALA A 52 -12.34 -6.34 -7.74
CA ALA A 52 -13.25 -7.02 -6.81
C ALA A 52 -13.41 -6.28 -5.47
N SER A 53 -12.36 -5.63 -4.98
CA SER A 53 -12.38 -4.93 -3.69
C SER A 53 -12.94 -3.50 -3.76
N LEU A 54 -13.01 -2.90 -4.95
CA LEU A 54 -13.34 -1.49 -5.16
C LEU A 54 -14.67 -1.06 -4.51
N ASP A 55 -15.76 -1.75 -4.81
CA ASP A 55 -17.08 -1.37 -4.29
C ASP A 55 -17.17 -1.46 -2.77
N ALA A 56 -16.50 -2.45 -2.18
CA ALA A 56 -16.46 -2.62 -0.73
C ALA A 56 -15.63 -1.53 -0.05
N LEU A 57 -14.46 -1.17 -0.61
CA LEU A 57 -13.60 -0.13 -0.07
C LEU A 57 -14.25 1.25 -0.07
N PHE A 58 -15.04 1.55 -1.10
CA PHE A 58 -15.69 2.86 -1.28
C PHE A 58 -17.19 2.85 -0.92
N ALA A 59 -17.66 1.84 -0.18
CA ALA A 59 -19.03 1.77 0.30
C ALA A 59 -19.34 2.92 1.28
N ARG A 60 -20.18 3.86 0.86
CA ARG A 60 -20.54 5.05 1.64
C ARG A 60 -21.26 4.69 2.94
N GLY A 61 -20.91 5.36 4.03
CA GLY A 61 -21.49 5.13 5.36
C GLY A 61 -21.06 3.81 6.03
N ALA A 62 -20.31 2.95 5.34
CA ALA A 62 -19.76 1.73 5.94
C ALA A 62 -18.59 2.06 6.87
N ARG A 63 -18.58 1.42 8.04
CA ARG A 63 -17.44 1.45 8.98
C ARG A 63 -16.19 0.81 8.37
N VAL A 64 -15.01 1.16 8.89
CA VAL A 64 -13.72 0.72 8.34
C VAL A 64 -13.59 -0.79 8.35
N GLY A 65 -13.94 -1.46 9.46
CA GLY A 65 -13.87 -2.91 9.55
C GLY A 65 -14.77 -3.63 8.53
N GLN A 66 -15.94 -3.07 8.23
CA GLN A 66 -16.86 -3.64 7.23
C GLN A 66 -16.29 -3.53 5.82
N ARG A 67 -15.73 -2.37 5.46
CA ARG A 67 -15.02 -2.17 4.18
C ARG A 67 -13.90 -3.19 4.01
N ILE A 68 -13.11 -3.43 5.06
CA ILE A 68 -12.01 -4.40 5.05
C ILE A 68 -12.54 -5.81 4.83
N LEU A 69 -13.53 -6.25 5.62
CA LEU A 69 -14.06 -7.61 5.53
C LEU A 69 -14.71 -7.89 4.17
N ASP A 70 -15.53 -6.97 3.66
CA ASP A 70 -16.20 -7.15 2.38
C ASP A 70 -15.21 -7.14 1.22
N ALA A 71 -14.21 -6.24 1.26
CA ALA A 71 -13.17 -6.18 0.25
C ALA A 71 -12.36 -7.48 0.19
N VAL A 72 -11.90 -7.99 1.33
CA VAL A 72 -11.16 -9.26 1.40
C VAL A 72 -12.04 -10.43 0.97
N THR A 73 -13.32 -10.44 1.35
CA THR A 73 -14.26 -11.49 0.94
C THR A 73 -14.42 -11.53 -0.57
N ARG A 74 -14.58 -10.37 -1.21
CA ARG A 74 -14.69 -10.25 -2.67
C ARG A 74 -13.39 -10.63 -3.38
N THR A 75 -12.24 -10.17 -2.89
CA THR A 75 -10.92 -10.62 -3.36
C THR A 75 -10.84 -12.15 -3.32
N ARG A 76 -11.16 -12.76 -2.17
CA ARG A 76 -11.05 -14.21 -1.98
C ARG A 76 -11.94 -14.98 -2.95
N ALA A 77 -13.16 -14.50 -3.19
CA ALA A 77 -14.08 -15.08 -4.16
C ALA A 77 -13.58 -14.95 -5.61
N ALA A 78 -12.91 -13.85 -5.96
CA ALA A 78 -12.43 -13.59 -7.31
C ALA A 78 -11.15 -14.38 -7.66
N VAL A 79 -10.17 -14.46 -6.76
CA VAL A 79 -8.84 -14.98 -7.09
C VAL A 79 -8.34 -16.14 -6.22
N GLY A 80 -9.03 -16.48 -5.14
CA GLY A 80 -8.72 -17.66 -4.31
C GLY A 80 -7.39 -17.59 -3.54
N CYS A 81 -6.70 -16.46 -3.52
CA CYS A 81 -5.47 -16.21 -2.76
C CYS A 81 -5.44 -14.77 -2.21
N ASN A 82 -4.47 -14.48 -1.33
CA ASN A 82 -4.27 -13.14 -0.80
C ASN A 82 -3.29 -12.36 -1.68
N THR A 83 -3.81 -11.40 -2.44
CA THR A 83 -2.98 -10.51 -3.27
C THR A 83 -3.02 -9.04 -2.81
N ASN A 84 -3.96 -8.65 -1.93
CA ASN A 84 -4.18 -7.23 -1.62
C ASN A 84 -4.63 -6.93 -0.18
N LEU A 85 -4.49 -7.86 0.79
CA LEU A 85 -4.89 -7.59 2.18
C LEU A 85 -4.24 -6.31 2.72
N GLY A 86 -2.95 -6.10 2.47
CA GLY A 86 -2.24 -4.94 2.99
C GLY A 86 -2.73 -3.63 2.38
N ILE A 87 -2.92 -3.60 1.05
CA ILE A 87 -3.58 -2.50 0.34
C ILE A 87 -4.96 -2.21 0.94
N VAL A 88 -5.81 -3.24 1.14
CA VAL A 88 -7.16 -3.07 1.69
C VAL A 88 -7.11 -2.47 3.10
N LEU A 89 -6.21 -2.95 3.96
CA LEU A 89 -6.02 -2.41 5.31
C LEU A 89 -5.55 -0.95 5.30
N LEU A 90 -4.76 -0.53 4.32
CA LEU A 90 -4.31 0.86 4.20
C LEU A 90 -5.39 1.76 3.59
N VAL A 91 -6.09 1.30 2.56
CA VAL A 91 -7.04 2.13 1.78
C VAL A 91 -8.38 2.29 2.49
N ALA A 92 -8.86 1.31 3.26
CA ALA A 92 -10.15 1.40 3.94
C ALA A 92 -10.32 2.65 4.84
N PRO A 93 -9.39 3.00 5.75
CA PRO A 93 -9.50 4.24 6.54
C PRO A 93 -9.32 5.51 5.70
N LEU A 94 -8.50 5.48 4.63
CA LEU A 94 -8.34 6.60 3.70
C LEU A 94 -9.65 6.88 2.96
N ALA A 95 -10.31 5.83 2.47
CA ALA A 95 -11.59 5.91 1.77
C ALA A 95 -12.74 6.35 2.70
N ALA A 96 -12.74 5.92 3.96
CA ALA A 96 -13.71 6.39 4.95
C ALA A 96 -13.53 7.88 5.25
N ALA A 97 -12.29 8.37 5.29
CA ALA A 97 -11.99 9.78 5.54
C ALA A 97 -12.46 10.71 4.40
N LEU A 98 -12.71 10.20 3.19
CA LEU A 98 -13.23 11.00 2.08
C LEU A 98 -14.65 11.51 2.33
N GLU A 99 -15.42 10.85 3.19
CA GLU A 99 -16.76 11.33 3.58
C GLU A 99 -16.68 12.62 4.41
N ASP A 100 -15.56 12.83 5.11
CA ASP A 100 -15.34 13.95 6.01
C ASP A 100 -14.64 15.15 5.30
N THR A 101 -14.23 15.01 4.03
CA THR A 101 -13.40 16.02 3.31
C THR A 101 -14.16 16.92 2.32
N GLY A 102 -15.49 16.77 2.21
CA GLY A 102 -16.39 17.74 1.57
C GLY A 102 -16.35 17.79 0.03
N ALA A 103 -15.27 18.30 -0.57
CA ALA A 103 -15.19 18.58 -2.02
C ALA A 103 -13.74 18.68 -2.52
N ARG A 104 -13.54 18.68 -3.86
CA ARG A 104 -12.21 18.90 -4.48
C ARG A 104 -11.88 20.41 -4.62
N PRO A 105 -10.58 20.78 -4.61
CA PRO A 105 -9.40 19.93 -4.54
C PRO A 105 -9.14 19.39 -3.12
N LEU A 106 -8.82 18.10 -3.03
CA LEU A 106 -8.47 17.46 -1.78
C LEU A 106 -7.05 17.86 -1.36
N SER A 107 -6.93 18.50 -0.21
CA SER A 107 -5.64 18.88 0.38
C SER A 107 -5.08 17.72 1.21
N ALA A 108 -3.80 17.38 1.02
CA ALA A 108 -3.14 16.31 1.80
C ALA A 108 -3.22 16.55 3.32
N PRO A 109 -2.91 17.76 3.86
CA PRO A 109 -3.15 18.06 5.27
C PRO A 109 -4.60 17.85 5.75
N ALA A 110 -5.59 18.28 4.95
CA ALA A 110 -7.01 18.14 5.31
C ALA A 110 -7.44 16.68 5.34
N TRP A 111 -6.98 15.88 4.36
CA TRP A 111 -7.27 14.45 4.32
C TRP A 111 -6.59 13.70 5.47
N ARG A 112 -5.33 14.03 5.79
CA ARG A 112 -4.63 13.45 6.95
C ARG A 112 -5.38 13.74 8.26
N ALA A 113 -5.91 14.96 8.43
CA ALA A 113 -6.72 15.31 9.60
C ALA A 113 -8.01 14.48 9.66
N ALA A 114 -8.72 14.31 8.54
CA ALA A 114 -9.90 13.45 8.44
C ALA A 114 -9.59 11.98 8.74
N VAL A 115 -8.46 11.45 8.25
CA VAL A 115 -7.96 10.11 8.59
C VAL A 115 -7.71 10.00 10.10
N GLY A 116 -7.11 11.01 10.72
CA GLY A 116 -6.95 11.07 12.17
C GLY A 116 -8.27 10.93 12.94
N ALA A 117 -9.32 11.61 12.46
CA ALA A 117 -10.66 11.53 13.03
C ALA A 117 -11.35 10.18 12.78
N VAL A 118 -11.08 9.51 11.65
CA VAL A 118 -11.51 8.12 11.40
C VAL A 118 -10.82 7.17 12.37
N LEU A 119 -9.50 7.30 12.54
CA LEU A 119 -8.73 6.41 13.40
C LEU A 119 -9.11 6.56 14.87
N SER A 120 -9.48 7.75 15.34
CA SER A 120 -9.89 7.96 16.74
C SER A 120 -11.24 7.37 17.10
N ARG A 121 -12.09 7.06 16.11
CA ARG A 121 -13.42 6.46 16.30
C ARG A 121 -13.48 4.96 16.03
N LEU A 122 -12.36 4.33 15.65
CA LEU A 122 -12.29 2.89 15.44
C LEU A 122 -12.56 2.14 16.74
N ASP A 123 -13.57 1.28 16.73
CA ASP A 123 -14.05 0.58 17.91
C ASP A 123 -13.72 -0.92 17.89
N LEU A 124 -14.29 -1.64 18.86
CA LEU A 124 -14.14 -3.09 19.00
C LEU A 124 -14.78 -3.87 17.84
N GLU A 125 -15.84 -3.34 17.23
CA GLU A 125 -16.50 -4.01 16.12
C GLU A 125 -15.69 -3.86 14.83
N ASP A 126 -15.08 -2.68 14.60
CA ASP A 126 -14.07 -2.54 13.54
C ASP A 126 -12.93 -3.55 13.71
N ALA A 127 -12.49 -3.79 14.95
CA ALA A 127 -11.47 -4.80 15.25
C ALA A 127 -11.93 -6.21 14.90
N ARG A 128 -13.15 -6.60 15.31
CA ARG A 128 -13.69 -7.94 15.01
C ARG A 128 -13.78 -8.21 13.52
N LEU A 129 -14.27 -7.23 12.75
CA LEU A 129 -14.40 -7.36 11.30
C LEU A 129 -13.04 -7.41 10.60
N ALA A 130 -12.09 -6.56 11.03
CA ALA A 130 -10.72 -6.61 10.50
C ALA A 130 -10.01 -7.93 10.84
N TYR A 131 -10.19 -8.47 12.05
CA TYR A 131 -9.61 -9.76 12.46
C TYR A 131 -10.17 -10.90 11.60
N ARG A 132 -11.50 -10.92 11.39
CA ARG A 132 -12.14 -11.87 10.47
C ARG A 132 -11.59 -11.75 9.06
N ALA A 133 -11.35 -10.55 8.56
CA ALA A 133 -10.79 -10.31 7.25
C ALA A 133 -9.34 -10.83 7.15
N ILE A 134 -8.50 -10.53 8.15
CA ILE A 134 -7.12 -11.01 8.22
C ILE A 134 -7.07 -12.54 8.27
N ALA A 135 -7.92 -13.16 9.10
CA ALA A 135 -8.04 -14.61 9.17
C ALA A 135 -8.51 -15.22 7.84
N LEU A 136 -9.47 -14.60 7.15
CA LEU A 136 -9.96 -15.03 5.84
C LEU A 136 -8.89 -14.92 4.75
N ALA A 137 -8.11 -13.85 4.75
CA ALA A 137 -7.00 -13.66 3.83
C ALA A 137 -5.86 -14.65 4.08
N ASN A 138 -5.69 -15.12 5.32
CA ASN A 138 -4.65 -16.06 5.74
C ASN A 138 -3.23 -15.66 5.26
N PRO A 139 -2.73 -14.47 5.65
CA PRO A 139 -1.42 -14.00 5.23
C PRO A 139 -0.30 -14.88 5.78
N GLY A 140 0.71 -15.17 4.94
CA GLY A 140 1.84 -16.01 5.33
C GLY A 140 2.65 -15.43 6.50
N GLY A 141 3.02 -16.31 7.45
CA GLY A 141 3.94 -15.99 8.54
C GLY A 141 3.37 -15.08 9.64
N LEU A 142 2.05 -14.89 9.71
CA LEU A 142 1.45 -14.03 10.73
C LEU A 142 1.62 -14.56 12.16
N GLY A 143 1.61 -15.89 12.33
CA GLY A 143 1.77 -16.55 13.63
C GLY A 143 0.71 -16.15 14.67
N ASP A 144 0.98 -16.45 15.94
CA ASP A 144 0.17 -15.98 17.06
C ASP A 144 0.82 -14.76 17.73
N ALA A 145 0.09 -13.65 17.79
CA ALA A 145 0.49 -12.50 18.60
C ALA A 145 0.13 -12.77 20.08
N PRO A 146 1.07 -12.58 21.03
CA PRO A 146 0.84 -12.96 22.43
C PRO A 146 -0.26 -12.15 23.12
N GLU A 147 -0.45 -10.87 22.78
CA GLU A 147 -1.43 -9.99 23.44
C GLU A 147 -2.83 -10.04 22.82
N GLN A 148 -2.91 -10.14 21.48
CA GLN A 148 -4.17 -10.12 20.71
C GLN A 148 -4.01 -10.93 19.41
N SER A 149 -4.02 -12.26 19.49
CA SER A 149 -3.99 -13.10 18.27
C SER A 149 -5.21 -12.84 17.40
N VAL A 150 -5.01 -12.73 16.09
CA VAL A 150 -6.10 -12.59 15.11
C VAL A 150 -6.96 -13.85 14.97
N HIS A 151 -6.49 -14.96 15.55
CA HIS A 151 -7.24 -16.22 15.63
C HIS A 151 -8.21 -16.25 16.82
N ALA A 152 -8.17 -15.25 17.70
CA ALA A 152 -9.10 -15.05 18.80
C ALA A 152 -9.95 -13.78 18.61
N PRO A 153 -11.13 -13.68 19.22
CA PRO A 153 -11.89 -12.44 19.23
C PRO A 153 -11.08 -11.30 19.90
N PRO A 154 -10.99 -10.11 19.28
CA PRO A 154 -10.32 -8.98 19.89
C PRO A 154 -11.06 -8.52 21.15
N THR A 155 -10.33 -7.93 22.09
CA THR A 155 -10.90 -7.32 23.31
C THR A 155 -10.73 -5.80 23.36
N ILE A 156 -10.03 -5.22 22.40
CA ILE A 156 -9.76 -3.77 22.28
C ILE A 156 -10.12 -3.25 20.89
N GLY A 157 -10.22 -1.93 20.73
CA GLY A 157 -10.50 -1.30 19.45
C GLY A 157 -9.39 -1.49 18.42
N LEU A 158 -9.73 -1.38 17.12
CA LEU A 158 -8.81 -1.71 16.03
C LEU A 158 -7.51 -0.89 16.07
N ARG A 159 -7.59 0.41 16.39
CA ARG A 159 -6.39 1.25 16.48
C ARG A 159 -5.45 0.80 17.60
N ASP A 160 -5.99 0.41 18.74
CA ASP A 160 -5.19 -0.06 19.87
C ASP A 160 -4.55 -1.41 19.57
N ALA A 161 -5.28 -2.32 18.94
CA ALA A 161 -4.72 -3.57 18.43
C ALA A 161 -3.55 -3.33 17.45
N MET A 162 -3.71 -2.40 16.50
CA MET A 162 -2.64 -2.04 15.56
C MET A 162 -1.44 -1.38 16.26
N ARG A 163 -1.64 -0.60 17.32
CA ARG A 163 -0.54 -0.03 18.12
C ARG A 163 0.35 -1.11 18.73
N LEU A 164 -0.24 -2.20 19.25
CA LEU A 164 0.52 -3.34 19.80
C LEU A 164 1.45 -4.01 18.76
N ALA A 165 1.10 -3.92 17.48
CA ALA A 165 1.90 -4.49 16.40
C ALA A 165 2.84 -3.48 15.70
N SER A 166 2.75 -2.19 16.01
CA SER A 166 3.36 -1.10 15.23
C SER A 166 4.89 -1.13 15.13
N GLU A 167 5.58 -1.75 16.09
CA GLU A 167 7.04 -1.90 16.07
C GLU A 167 7.53 -2.97 15.09
N ARG A 168 6.68 -3.94 14.75
CA ARG A 168 7.01 -5.07 13.86
C ARG A 168 6.23 -5.09 12.55
N ASP A 169 5.10 -4.39 12.49
CA ASP A 169 4.23 -4.32 11.31
C ASP A 169 4.06 -2.87 10.81
N SER A 170 4.50 -2.61 9.58
CA SER A 170 4.49 -1.27 8.99
C SER A 170 3.09 -0.78 8.59
N ILE A 171 2.13 -1.68 8.35
CA ILE A 171 0.72 -1.31 8.13
C ILE A 171 0.12 -0.90 9.48
N ALA A 172 0.36 -1.69 10.52
CA ALA A 172 -0.08 -1.37 11.87
C ALA A 172 0.51 -0.04 12.38
N ARG A 173 1.76 0.26 12.00
CA ARG A 173 2.39 1.56 12.25
C ARG A 173 1.62 2.73 11.63
N GLN A 174 1.01 2.59 10.45
CA GLN A 174 0.19 3.65 9.86
C GLN A 174 -1.05 3.97 10.73
N TYR A 175 -1.71 2.94 11.27
CA TYR A 175 -2.83 3.14 12.20
C TYR A 175 -2.37 3.81 13.51
N ALA A 176 -1.19 3.44 14.01
CA ALA A 176 -0.63 4.03 15.22
C ALA A 176 -0.28 5.50 15.04
N ASN A 177 0.46 5.85 13.98
CA ASN A 177 1.02 7.17 13.73
C ASN A 177 0.12 8.12 12.92
N GLY A 178 -1.09 7.68 12.54
CA GLY A 178 -2.02 8.50 11.77
C GLY A 178 -1.60 8.68 10.31
N PHE A 179 -1.06 7.62 9.71
CA PHE A 179 -0.63 7.54 8.32
C PHE A 179 0.49 8.53 7.97
N ALA A 180 1.30 8.90 8.97
CA ALA A 180 2.38 9.87 8.80
C ALA A 180 3.33 9.48 7.67
N ASP A 181 3.69 8.20 7.58
CA ASP A 181 4.68 7.74 6.61
C ASP A 181 4.17 7.88 5.18
N LEU A 182 2.86 7.70 4.93
CA LEU A 182 2.29 7.92 3.59
C LEU A 182 2.29 9.41 3.23
N PHE A 183 1.78 10.26 4.12
CA PHE A 183 1.61 11.70 3.85
C PHE A 183 2.91 12.50 3.87
N ASP A 184 3.93 12.01 4.58
CA ASP A 184 5.24 12.65 4.68
C ASP A 184 6.24 11.95 3.75
N THR A 185 6.77 10.79 4.14
CA THR A 185 7.82 10.07 3.38
C THR A 185 7.35 9.65 1.98
N GLY A 186 6.17 9.05 1.88
CA GLY A 186 5.61 8.57 0.62
C GLY A 186 5.37 9.70 -0.38
N LEU A 187 4.62 10.73 0.02
CA LEU A 187 4.36 11.88 -0.85
C LEU A 187 5.62 12.66 -1.22
N ALA A 188 6.62 12.73 -0.33
CA ALA A 188 7.91 13.34 -0.65
C ALA A 188 8.64 12.55 -1.76
N ALA A 189 8.74 11.22 -1.61
CA ALA A 189 9.35 10.36 -2.62
C ALA A 189 8.59 10.40 -3.96
N TYR A 190 7.26 10.43 -3.92
CA TYR A 190 6.43 10.57 -5.12
C TYR A 190 6.75 11.88 -5.87
N ARG A 191 6.78 13.02 -5.15
CA ARG A 191 7.06 14.34 -5.73
C ARG A 191 8.48 14.46 -6.27
N GLU A 192 9.46 13.86 -5.59
CA GLU A 192 10.86 13.82 -6.04
C GLU A 192 10.96 13.18 -7.44
N ALA A 193 10.31 12.04 -7.65
CA ALA A 193 10.36 11.31 -8.91
C ALA A 193 9.61 12.02 -10.04
N THR A 194 8.41 12.53 -9.78
CA THR A 194 7.60 13.21 -10.80
C THR A 194 8.17 14.57 -11.21
N ALA A 195 8.81 15.30 -10.29
CA ALA A 195 9.45 16.58 -10.61
C ALA A 195 10.62 16.45 -11.59
N GLN A 196 11.32 15.32 -11.59
CA GLN A 196 12.47 15.05 -12.46
C GLN A 196 12.08 14.68 -13.89
N MET A 197 10.80 14.37 -14.14
CA MET A 197 10.30 13.80 -15.39
C MET A 197 9.32 14.74 -16.13
N ARG A 198 9.38 16.06 -15.90
CA ARG A 198 8.53 17.04 -16.58
C ARG A 198 8.72 16.98 -18.12
N GLY A 199 7.80 16.32 -18.82
CA GLY A 199 7.79 16.10 -20.27
C GLY A 199 6.61 15.23 -20.74
N ASN A 200 6.52 14.94 -22.04
CA ASN A 200 5.38 14.26 -22.71
C ASN A 200 5.20 12.75 -22.40
N ALA A 201 5.76 12.23 -21.30
CA ALA A 201 5.69 10.80 -20.96
C ALA A 201 5.10 10.57 -19.55
N PRO A 202 3.80 10.85 -19.34
CA PRO A 202 3.16 10.81 -18.01
C PRO A 202 3.22 9.41 -17.37
N GLN A 203 3.08 8.34 -18.16
CA GLN A 203 3.13 6.96 -17.65
C GLN A 203 4.49 6.62 -17.02
N ALA A 204 5.59 6.93 -17.72
CA ALA A 204 6.94 6.65 -17.23
C ALA A 204 7.26 7.43 -15.94
N ALA A 205 6.70 8.64 -15.77
CA ALA A 205 6.84 9.41 -14.55
C ALA A 205 6.14 8.72 -13.35
N TYR A 206 4.95 8.16 -13.55
CA TYR A 206 4.23 7.45 -12.49
C TYR A 206 4.88 6.10 -12.12
N GLU A 207 5.41 5.36 -13.09
CA GLU A 207 6.18 4.12 -12.82
C GLU A 207 7.47 4.41 -12.07
N SER A 208 8.18 5.49 -12.44
CA SER A 208 9.34 5.98 -11.70
C SER A 208 8.97 6.40 -10.27
N ALA A 209 7.81 7.04 -10.09
CA ALA A 209 7.32 7.40 -8.76
C ALA A 209 6.94 6.18 -7.92
N MET A 210 6.26 5.19 -8.50
CA MET A 210 5.95 3.92 -7.84
C MET A 210 7.22 3.23 -7.34
N LEU A 211 8.23 3.10 -8.20
CA LEU A 211 9.52 2.52 -7.84
C LEU A 211 10.26 3.35 -6.77
N ASN A 212 10.28 4.68 -6.90
CA ASN A 212 10.94 5.55 -5.92
C ASN A 212 10.32 5.45 -4.53
N VAL A 213 8.98 5.42 -4.47
CA VAL A 213 8.22 5.26 -3.22
C VAL A 213 8.46 3.87 -2.62
N PHE A 214 8.40 2.82 -3.42
CA PHE A 214 8.70 1.46 -2.99
C PHE A 214 10.09 1.35 -2.36
N LEU A 215 11.12 1.86 -3.05
CA LEU A 215 12.50 1.84 -2.57
C LEU A 215 12.69 2.73 -1.33
N ALA A 216 11.99 3.86 -1.24
CA ALA A 216 12.02 4.71 -0.05
C ALA A 216 11.46 3.99 1.19
N PHE A 217 10.36 3.25 1.06
CA PHE A 217 9.82 2.45 2.16
C PHE A 217 10.70 1.24 2.49
N LEU A 218 11.12 0.47 1.47
CA LEU A 218 11.94 -0.72 1.66
C LEU A 218 13.32 -0.38 2.24
N GLY A 219 13.90 0.75 1.83
CA GLY A 219 15.11 1.29 2.42
C GLY A 219 14.87 1.97 3.77
N GLY A 220 13.67 2.42 4.08
CA GLY A 220 13.37 3.10 5.34
C GLY A 220 13.28 2.15 6.53
N TRP A 221 12.59 1.03 6.37
CA TRP A 221 12.20 0.14 7.47
C TRP A 221 12.16 -1.34 7.02
N PRO A 222 12.50 -2.31 7.89
CA PRO A 222 12.38 -3.73 7.58
C PRO A 222 10.95 -4.14 7.15
N ASP A 223 10.82 -4.63 5.91
CA ASP A 223 9.52 -5.03 5.36
C ASP A 223 8.88 -6.14 6.21
N SER A 224 7.66 -5.88 6.70
CA SER A 224 6.95 -6.75 7.64
C SER A 224 6.46 -8.06 7.02
N HIS A 225 6.31 -8.15 5.71
CA HIS A 225 6.09 -9.42 5.02
C HIS A 225 7.37 -10.27 5.04
N ILE A 226 8.53 -9.67 4.78
CA ILE A 226 9.83 -10.36 4.90
C ILE A 226 10.06 -10.79 6.36
N VAL A 227 9.84 -9.91 7.34
CA VAL A 227 10.02 -10.23 8.77
C VAL A 227 9.18 -11.45 9.17
N ARG A 228 7.91 -11.50 8.77
CA ARG A 228 7.00 -12.62 9.06
C ARG A 228 7.45 -13.95 8.47
N LYS A 229 7.99 -13.95 7.25
CA LYS A 229 8.33 -15.17 6.52
C LYS A 229 9.78 -15.63 6.75
N HIS A 230 10.70 -14.70 6.95
CA HIS A 230 12.15 -14.93 6.91
C HIS A 230 12.91 -14.35 8.10
N GLY A 231 12.23 -13.63 9.01
CA GLY A 231 12.82 -13.05 10.20
C GLY A 231 13.45 -11.66 9.99
N LEU A 232 13.69 -10.98 11.11
CA LEU A 232 14.15 -9.59 11.14
C LEU A 232 15.53 -9.39 10.52
N THR A 233 16.48 -10.30 10.78
CA THR A 233 17.85 -10.18 10.26
C THR A 233 17.88 -10.11 8.74
N LEU A 234 17.13 -10.99 8.06
CA LEU A 234 17.07 -10.96 6.59
C LEU A 234 16.37 -9.69 6.08
N ALA A 235 15.28 -9.26 6.72
CA ALA A 235 14.58 -8.04 6.36
C ALA A 235 15.49 -6.80 6.50
N GLN A 236 16.35 -6.75 7.52
CA GLN A 236 17.36 -5.70 7.68
C GLN A 236 18.41 -5.72 6.57
N SER A 237 18.92 -6.91 6.18
CA SER A 237 19.85 -7.01 5.04
C SER A 237 19.22 -6.50 3.74
N VAL A 238 17.95 -6.85 3.47
CA VAL A 238 17.21 -6.34 2.31
C VAL A 238 17.02 -4.83 2.40
N THR A 239 16.73 -4.29 3.59
CA THR A 239 16.60 -2.84 3.82
C THR A 239 17.89 -2.08 3.48
N LEU A 240 19.05 -2.60 3.91
CA LEU A 240 20.35 -1.98 3.61
C LEU A 240 20.64 -2.01 2.11
N MET A 241 20.42 -3.16 1.46
CA MET A 241 20.59 -3.27 0.01
C MET A 241 19.63 -2.34 -0.75
N ALA A 242 18.39 -2.20 -0.28
CA ALA A 242 17.42 -1.27 -0.86
C ALA A 242 17.91 0.18 -0.78
N ARG A 243 18.51 0.59 0.35
CA ARG A 243 19.10 1.94 0.49
C ARG A 243 20.21 2.17 -0.53
N GLU A 244 21.10 1.19 -0.70
CA GLU A 244 22.21 1.27 -1.67
C GLU A 244 21.70 1.34 -3.11
N GLN A 245 20.77 0.46 -3.48
CA GLN A 245 20.15 0.45 -4.80
C GLN A 245 19.36 1.73 -5.08
N HIS A 246 18.65 2.25 -4.07
CA HIS A 246 17.91 3.50 -4.18
C HIS A 246 18.83 4.70 -4.37
N ALA A 247 19.93 4.77 -3.64
CA ALA A 247 20.93 5.83 -3.80
C ALA A 247 21.56 5.80 -5.21
N ARG A 248 21.95 4.61 -5.67
CA ARG A 248 22.49 4.40 -7.03
C ARG A 248 21.48 4.81 -8.10
N TRP A 249 20.26 4.27 -8.03
CA TRP A 249 19.19 4.59 -8.97
C TRP A 249 18.91 6.10 -8.97
N ARG A 250 18.95 6.77 -7.82
CA ARG A 250 18.85 8.25 -7.69
C ARG A 250 19.99 9.05 -8.31
N GLN A 251 21.15 8.46 -8.55
CA GLN A 251 22.25 9.12 -9.24
C GLN A 251 22.22 8.91 -10.77
N THR A 252 21.41 7.98 -11.28
CA THR A 252 21.26 7.76 -12.73
C THR A 252 20.62 8.99 -13.40
N PRO A 253 21.20 9.52 -14.49
CA PRO A 253 20.62 10.66 -15.21
C PRO A 253 19.16 10.38 -15.63
N SER A 254 18.28 11.39 -15.52
CA SER A 254 16.84 11.23 -15.77
C SER A 254 16.52 10.65 -17.15
N ALA A 255 17.34 10.96 -18.17
CA ALA A 255 17.18 10.41 -19.53
C ALA A 255 17.37 8.88 -19.62
N GLY A 256 18.03 8.25 -18.63
CA GLY A 256 18.21 6.80 -18.53
C GLY A 256 17.49 6.16 -17.35
N ARG A 257 16.73 6.93 -16.56
CA ARG A 257 16.01 6.46 -15.38
C ARG A 257 14.62 5.98 -15.77
N LEU A 258 14.55 4.75 -16.27
CA LEU A 258 13.29 4.06 -16.51
C LEU A 258 13.14 2.94 -15.48
N ALA A 259 11.96 2.85 -14.86
CA ALA A 259 11.67 1.76 -13.91
C ALA A 259 11.74 0.37 -14.59
N THR A 260 11.55 0.31 -15.90
CA THR A 260 11.54 -0.90 -16.72
C THR A 260 12.88 -1.25 -17.38
N SER A 261 13.94 -0.46 -17.14
CA SER A 261 15.24 -0.64 -17.81
C SER A 261 16.43 -0.40 -16.88
N ASP A 262 16.52 -1.14 -15.76
CA ASP A 262 17.69 -1.13 -14.87
C ASP A 262 18.19 -2.56 -14.60
N PRO A 263 19.24 -3.02 -15.31
CA PRO A 263 19.74 -4.39 -15.20
C PRO A 263 20.16 -4.81 -13.78
N GLN A 264 20.53 -3.86 -12.92
CA GLN A 264 20.92 -4.19 -11.55
C GLN A 264 19.71 -4.38 -10.64
N LEU A 265 18.62 -3.63 -10.89
CA LEU A 265 17.34 -3.90 -10.22
C LEU A 265 16.73 -5.22 -10.71
N ASP A 266 16.86 -5.54 -12.00
CA ASP A 266 16.40 -6.82 -12.56
C ASP A 266 17.16 -8.01 -11.97
N ALA A 267 18.49 -7.90 -11.84
CA ALA A 267 19.31 -8.93 -11.20
C ALA A 267 18.93 -9.11 -9.72
N TRP A 268 18.71 -8.02 -8.99
CA TRP A 268 18.29 -8.07 -7.60
C TRP A 268 16.87 -8.64 -7.43
N ASP A 269 15.95 -8.30 -8.34
CA ASP A 269 14.62 -8.90 -8.39
C ASP A 269 14.69 -10.42 -8.52
N ALA A 270 15.49 -10.92 -9.48
CA ALA A 270 15.71 -12.34 -9.69
C ALA A 270 16.33 -13.02 -8.46
N GLU A 271 17.31 -12.39 -7.80
CA GLU A 271 17.93 -12.92 -6.58
C GLU A 271 16.90 -13.07 -5.44
N LEU A 272 16.11 -12.02 -5.17
CA LEU A 272 15.10 -12.05 -4.11
C LEU A 272 14.04 -13.12 -4.38
N LYS A 273 13.57 -13.25 -5.64
CA LYS A 273 12.58 -14.25 -6.03
C LYS A 273 13.11 -15.67 -5.96
N ALA A 274 14.35 -15.92 -6.37
CA ALA A 274 14.98 -17.23 -6.23
C ALA A 274 15.04 -17.71 -4.77
N ARG A 275 15.08 -16.76 -3.81
CA ARG A 275 15.07 -17.00 -2.37
C ARG A 275 13.67 -16.89 -1.74
N ALA A 276 12.63 -16.74 -2.56
CA ALA A 276 11.24 -16.54 -2.15
C ALA A 276 11.03 -15.35 -1.17
N ILE A 277 11.85 -14.30 -1.31
CA ILE A 277 11.77 -13.06 -0.55
C ILE A 277 10.83 -12.10 -1.28
N ASN A 278 9.79 -11.63 -0.58
CA ASN A 278 8.79 -10.72 -1.12
C ASN A 278 8.69 -9.47 -0.24
N PRO A 279 9.17 -8.30 -0.69
CA PRO A 279 8.93 -7.02 -0.01
C PRO A 279 7.49 -6.52 -0.23
N GLY A 280 6.51 -7.32 0.20
CA GLY A 280 5.10 -7.06 -0.09
C GLY A 280 4.53 -5.88 0.69
N THR A 281 4.98 -5.64 1.92
CA THR A 281 4.47 -4.54 2.73
C THR A 281 4.95 -3.18 2.20
N SER A 282 6.19 -3.09 1.70
CA SER A 282 6.68 -1.90 1.00
C SER A 282 5.92 -1.65 -0.29
N ALA A 283 5.49 -2.69 -1.01
CA ALA A 283 4.60 -2.55 -2.17
C ALA A 283 3.21 -2.04 -1.75
N ASP A 284 2.59 -2.60 -0.71
CA ASP A 284 1.30 -2.13 -0.18
C ASP A 284 1.33 -0.63 0.18
N LEU A 285 2.40 -0.18 0.86
CA LEU A 285 2.61 1.23 1.22
C LEU A 285 2.83 2.13 0.00
N ALA A 286 3.49 1.61 -1.05
CA ALA A 286 3.67 2.33 -2.30
C ALA A 286 2.35 2.53 -3.03
N VAL A 287 1.50 1.49 -3.13
CA VAL A 287 0.14 1.60 -3.68
C VAL A 287 -0.69 2.61 -2.91
N ALA A 288 -0.71 2.54 -1.58
CA ALA A 288 -1.47 3.48 -0.77
C ALA A 288 -0.97 4.93 -0.92
N THR A 289 0.35 5.12 -1.04
CA THR A 289 0.94 6.45 -1.32
C THR A 289 0.53 6.98 -2.69
N LEU A 290 0.60 6.15 -3.73
CA LEU A 290 0.21 6.53 -5.08
C LEU A 290 -1.28 6.87 -5.14
N PHE A 291 -2.14 6.07 -4.50
CA PHE A 291 -3.55 6.39 -4.34
C PHE A 291 -3.76 7.77 -3.70
N VAL A 292 -3.06 8.07 -2.59
CA VAL A 292 -3.14 9.38 -1.94
C VAL A 292 -2.67 10.49 -2.88
N ALA A 293 -1.52 10.31 -3.53
CA ALA A 293 -0.94 11.28 -4.44
C ALA A 293 -1.89 11.62 -5.59
N ARG A 294 -2.45 10.60 -6.25
CA ARG A 294 -3.38 10.74 -7.37
C ARG A 294 -4.69 11.44 -6.99
N CYS A 295 -5.14 11.30 -5.73
CA CYS A 295 -6.31 12.02 -5.24
C CYS A 295 -6.04 13.51 -4.95
N VAL A 296 -4.84 13.85 -4.45
CA VAL A 296 -4.49 15.24 -4.06
C VAL A 296 -3.84 16.05 -5.18
N GLU A 297 -3.35 15.37 -6.24
CA GLU A 297 -2.92 16.05 -7.46
C GLU A 297 -4.09 16.80 -8.11
N ARG A 298 -3.80 18.02 -8.55
CA ARG A 298 -4.74 18.76 -9.40
C ARG A 298 -4.69 18.13 -10.80
N PRO A 299 -5.84 17.93 -11.45
CA PRO A 299 -5.84 17.67 -12.89
C PRO A 299 -5.08 18.80 -13.58
N GLY A 300 -4.15 18.44 -14.45
CA GLY A 300 -3.46 19.39 -15.34
C GLY A 300 -4.39 19.97 -16.38
#